data_AF-A0A455U5R9-F1
#
_entry.id   AF-A0A455U5R9-F1
#
_cell.length_a   1.000
_cell.length_b   1.000
_cell.length_c   1.000
_cell.angle_alpha   90.00
_cell.angle_beta   90.00
_cell.angle_gamma   90.00
#
_symmetry.space_group_name_H-M   'P 1'
#
loop_
_entity.id
_entity.type
_entity.pdbx_description
1 polymer ?
#
loop_
_entity_poly.entity_id
_entity_poly.type
_entity_poly.pdbx_seq_one_letter_code
_entity_poly.pdbx_strand_id
1 'polypeptide(L)'
;MGIGWELLSTDAEMLMSGMPEAVRSVIQAAPFLGVELAQVCGQVKAAQELASSSPLMLILLVERGVHESWSREAFVRLLAKRQAIQCSAIGLPESKACAKLLRRCALWPMSRRDIPALIRTLQHKEDTALLRHHPSLNLAHLVFLTRYEGPRWSGLLVLIDDCLVARPTPAGTSAWLQRMLTDTSRMLPTSSLALDRVRSATDLQRLHDRLVQRFNAGLKNDNHHALELQRRHGDYPTPPLQGTENITPITSWQGLLGEGQRMMHCVGSYGHAIALGHLAIYHLHHPQK
;
A
#
# COMPACT_ATOMS: atom_id res chain seq x y z
N MET A 1 -9.84 -32.43 20.46
CA MET A 1 -8.77 -33.30 19.93
C MET A 1 -8.45 -32.80 18.53
N GLY A 2 -7.30 -32.16 18.38
CA GLY A 2 -6.87 -31.56 17.12
C GLY A 2 -6.33 -32.63 16.18
N ILE A 3 -6.86 -32.67 14.97
CA ILE A 3 -6.33 -33.50 13.89
C ILE A 3 -5.08 -32.78 13.35
N GLY A 4 -3.95 -33.48 13.36
CA GLY A 4 -2.63 -32.96 13.02
C GLY A 4 -2.53 -32.43 11.60
N TRP A 5 -1.77 -31.35 11.46
CA TRP A 5 -1.57 -30.55 10.25
C TRP A 5 -0.87 -31.28 9.07
N GLU A 6 -0.39 -32.52 9.27
CA GLU A 6 0.45 -33.22 8.29
C GLU A 6 -0.34 -33.96 7.19
N LEU A 7 -1.66 -34.10 7.31
CA LEU A 7 -2.52 -34.76 6.30
C LEU A 7 -3.10 -33.81 5.23
N LEU A 8 -3.03 -32.49 5.41
CA LEU A 8 -3.79 -31.53 4.59
C LEU A 8 -3.09 -31.04 3.30
N SER A 9 -1.80 -31.34 3.10
CA SER A 9 -1.11 -30.81 1.90
C SER A 9 -1.44 -31.59 0.62
N THR A 10 -1.76 -32.89 0.72
CA THR A 10 -2.11 -33.76 -0.41
C THR A 10 -3.60 -33.81 -0.73
N ASP A 11 -4.48 -33.37 0.19
CA ASP A 11 -5.95 -33.50 0.05
C ASP A 11 -6.67 -32.20 -0.38
N ALA A 12 -5.98 -31.06 -0.40
CA ALA A 12 -6.58 -29.77 -0.76
C ALA A 12 -7.12 -29.76 -2.21
N GLU A 13 -6.42 -30.40 -3.15
CA GLU A 13 -6.88 -30.52 -4.54
C GLU A 13 -8.09 -31.46 -4.69
N MET A 14 -8.14 -32.57 -3.94
CA MET A 14 -9.29 -33.48 -3.94
C MET A 14 -10.55 -32.82 -3.37
N LEU A 15 -10.43 -32.09 -2.25
CA LEU A 15 -11.53 -31.33 -1.64
C LEU A 15 -12.09 -30.25 -2.57
N MET A 16 -11.23 -29.65 -3.40
CA MET A 16 -11.59 -28.58 -4.34
C MET A 16 -12.24 -29.11 -5.63
N SER A 17 -12.04 -30.38 -6.02
CA SER A 17 -12.45 -30.91 -7.34
C SER A 17 -13.95 -30.87 -7.64
N GLY A 18 -14.81 -30.82 -6.60
CA GLY A 18 -16.27 -30.66 -6.73
C GLY A 18 -16.79 -29.22 -6.53
N MET A 19 -15.91 -28.26 -6.22
CA MET A 19 -16.32 -26.89 -5.92
C MET A 19 -16.46 -26.04 -7.19
N PRO A 20 -17.49 -25.18 -7.28
CA PRO A 20 -17.61 -24.20 -8.35
C PRO A 20 -16.33 -23.34 -8.46
N GLU A 21 -15.91 -23.02 -9.69
CA GLU A 21 -14.69 -22.24 -9.96
C GLU A 21 -14.63 -20.93 -9.18
N ALA A 22 -15.76 -20.23 -9.07
CA ALA A 22 -15.84 -18.99 -8.29
C ALA A 22 -15.49 -19.19 -6.80
N VAL A 23 -15.90 -20.32 -6.21
CA VAL A 23 -15.59 -20.64 -4.81
C VAL A 23 -14.10 -20.97 -4.66
N ARG A 24 -13.55 -21.76 -5.58
CA ARG A 24 -12.11 -22.08 -5.61
C ARG A 24 -11.26 -20.82 -5.73
N SER A 25 -11.63 -19.92 -6.64
CA SER A 25 -10.95 -18.62 -6.83
C SER A 25 -10.98 -17.76 -5.55
N VAL A 26 -12.10 -17.74 -4.82
CA VAL A 26 -12.20 -17.02 -3.54
C VAL A 26 -11.32 -17.64 -2.46
N ILE A 27 -11.31 -18.98 -2.35
CA ILE A 27 -10.45 -19.70 -1.40
C ILE A 27 -8.96 -19.48 -1.71
N GLN A 28 -8.58 -19.54 -2.99
CA GLN A 28 -7.21 -19.27 -3.42
C GLN A 28 -6.77 -17.83 -3.12
N ALA A 29 -7.70 -16.87 -3.21
CA ALA A 29 -7.41 -15.48 -2.85
C ALA A 29 -7.29 -15.26 -1.34
N ALA A 30 -8.04 -15.99 -0.51
CA ALA A 30 -8.03 -15.87 0.94
C ALA A 30 -7.88 -17.24 1.64
N PRO A 31 -6.72 -17.91 1.49
CA PRO A 31 -6.53 -19.28 1.98
C PRO A 31 -6.64 -19.40 3.51
N PHE A 32 -6.38 -18.31 4.24
CA PHE A 32 -6.54 -18.21 5.69
C PHE A 32 -7.99 -18.30 6.20
N LEU A 33 -8.96 -18.34 5.29
CA LEU A 33 -10.39 -18.58 5.52
C LEU A 33 -10.91 -19.77 4.71
N GLY A 34 -10.02 -20.61 4.18
CA GLY A 34 -10.38 -21.62 3.19
C GLY A 34 -11.48 -22.57 3.65
N VAL A 35 -11.42 -23.02 4.91
CA VAL A 35 -12.40 -23.94 5.49
C VAL A 35 -13.75 -23.24 5.67
N GLU A 36 -13.76 -22.04 6.22
CA GLU A 36 -14.97 -21.26 6.47
C GLU A 36 -15.65 -20.87 5.16
N LEU A 37 -14.89 -20.43 4.16
CA LEU A 37 -15.37 -20.13 2.83
C LEU A 37 -15.97 -21.37 2.15
N ALA A 38 -15.31 -22.52 2.24
CA ALA A 38 -15.83 -23.78 1.70
C ALA A 38 -17.12 -24.19 2.40
N GLN A 39 -17.20 -24.09 3.73
CA GLN A 39 -18.38 -24.45 4.51
C GLN A 39 -19.58 -23.56 4.18
N VAL A 40 -19.41 -22.22 4.21
CA VAL A 40 -20.52 -21.30 3.92
C VAL A 40 -20.99 -21.43 2.47
N CYS A 41 -20.06 -21.57 1.52
CA CYS A 41 -20.43 -21.77 0.12
C CYS A 41 -21.09 -23.13 -0.07
N GLY A 42 -20.63 -24.20 0.58
CA GLY A 42 -21.24 -25.54 0.46
C GLY A 42 -22.67 -25.61 1.01
N GLN A 43 -23.03 -24.78 1.99
CA GLN A 43 -24.30 -24.88 2.72
C GLN A 43 -25.30 -23.75 2.42
N VAL A 44 -24.85 -22.63 1.83
CA VAL A 44 -25.67 -21.44 1.63
C VAL A 44 -25.57 -20.97 0.18
N LYS A 45 -26.63 -21.16 -0.59
CA LYS A 45 -26.70 -20.75 -2.01
C LYS A 45 -26.38 -19.27 -2.23
N ALA A 46 -26.88 -18.39 -1.36
CA ALA A 46 -26.59 -16.95 -1.45
C ALA A 46 -25.09 -16.63 -1.27
N ALA A 47 -24.34 -17.44 -0.52
CA ALA A 47 -22.89 -17.28 -0.39
C ALA A 47 -22.17 -17.69 -1.69
N GLN A 48 -22.60 -18.78 -2.35
CA GLN A 48 -22.08 -19.18 -3.67
C GLN A 48 -22.33 -18.10 -4.74
N GLU A 49 -23.53 -17.52 -4.75
CA GLU A 49 -23.88 -16.41 -5.65
C GLU A 49 -23.01 -15.17 -5.37
N LEU A 50 -22.72 -14.90 -4.10
CA LEU A 50 -21.85 -13.80 -3.71
C LEU A 50 -20.37 -14.06 -4.08
N ALA A 51 -19.90 -15.30 -3.99
CA ALA A 51 -18.56 -15.69 -4.46
C ALA A 51 -18.34 -15.34 -5.93
N SER A 52 -19.39 -15.48 -6.75
CA SER A 52 -19.35 -15.15 -8.17
C SER A 52 -19.54 -13.67 -8.46
N SER A 53 -20.45 -13.01 -7.74
CA SER A 53 -20.88 -11.64 -8.06
C SER A 53 -20.13 -10.54 -7.31
N SER A 54 -19.57 -10.83 -6.14
CA SER A 54 -18.84 -9.87 -5.31
C SER A 54 -17.90 -10.58 -4.33
N PRO A 55 -16.86 -11.26 -4.83
CA PRO A 55 -16.03 -12.16 -4.03
C PRO A 55 -15.36 -11.49 -2.82
N LEU A 56 -14.87 -10.26 -2.96
CA LEU A 56 -14.26 -9.53 -1.83
C LEU A 56 -15.27 -9.25 -0.71
N MET A 57 -16.53 -8.98 -1.04
CA MET A 57 -17.59 -8.82 -0.04
C MET A 57 -17.79 -10.12 0.75
N LEU A 58 -17.81 -11.27 0.06
CA LEU A 58 -17.95 -12.56 0.73
C LEU A 58 -16.80 -12.79 1.71
N ILE A 59 -15.55 -12.59 1.27
CA ILE A 59 -14.36 -12.74 2.12
C ILE A 59 -14.49 -11.88 3.39
N LEU A 60 -14.82 -10.59 3.23
CA LEU A 60 -14.94 -9.66 4.35
C LEU A 60 -16.10 -10.01 5.30
N LEU A 61 -17.24 -10.47 4.77
CA LEU A 61 -18.38 -10.92 5.58
C LEU A 61 -18.03 -12.18 6.38
N VAL A 62 -17.32 -13.14 5.77
CA VAL A 62 -16.91 -14.38 6.44
C VAL A 62 -15.87 -14.07 7.51
N GLU A 63 -14.84 -13.27 7.22
CA GLU A 63 -13.86 -12.84 8.23
C GLU A 63 -14.54 -12.18 9.42
N ARG A 64 -15.46 -11.24 9.14
CA ARG A 64 -16.20 -10.53 10.20
C ARG A 64 -17.10 -11.48 10.98
N GLY A 65 -17.80 -12.38 10.30
CA GLY A 65 -18.69 -13.35 10.95
C GLY A 65 -17.95 -14.34 11.84
N VAL A 66 -16.76 -14.77 11.44
CA VAL A 66 -15.87 -15.60 12.27
C VAL A 66 -15.41 -14.81 13.50
N HIS A 67 -14.91 -13.59 13.30
CA HIS A 67 -14.44 -12.74 14.39
C HIS A 67 -15.53 -12.41 15.42
N GLU A 68 -16.74 -12.11 14.94
CA GLU A 68 -17.89 -11.74 15.78
C GLU A 68 -18.75 -12.95 16.18
N SER A 69 -18.32 -14.18 15.87
CA SER A 69 -19.03 -15.43 16.18
C SER A 69 -20.51 -15.44 15.76
N TRP A 70 -20.80 -14.99 14.53
CA TRP A 70 -22.17 -14.94 14.03
C TRP A 70 -22.77 -16.35 13.88
N SER A 71 -24.03 -16.51 14.31
CA SER A 71 -24.77 -17.75 14.06
C SER A 71 -25.06 -17.92 12.57
N ARG A 72 -25.29 -19.17 12.15
CA ARG A 72 -25.69 -19.49 10.77
C ARG A 72 -26.93 -18.71 10.34
N GLU A 73 -27.95 -18.65 11.20
CA GLU A 73 -29.21 -17.96 10.93
C GLU A 73 -29.00 -16.46 10.76
N ALA A 74 -28.14 -15.85 11.61
CA ALA A 74 -27.79 -14.45 11.51
C ALA A 74 -27.07 -14.15 10.19
N PHE A 75 -26.10 -14.98 9.80
CA PHE A 75 -25.37 -14.85 8.54
C PHE A 75 -26.29 -14.99 7.33
N VAL A 76 -27.14 -16.02 7.30
CA VAL A 76 -28.11 -16.23 6.20
C VAL A 76 -29.08 -15.05 6.09
N ARG A 77 -29.60 -14.54 7.22
CA ARG A 77 -30.44 -13.34 7.22
C ARG A 77 -29.72 -12.10 6.68
N LEU A 78 -28.44 -11.95 6.98
CA LEU A 78 -27.62 -10.85 6.48
C LEU A 78 -27.37 -10.96 4.97
N LEU A 79 -27.10 -12.17 4.46
CA LEU A 79 -26.92 -12.41 3.03
C LEU A 79 -28.19 -12.10 2.22
N ALA A 80 -29.37 -12.27 2.82
CA ALA A 80 -30.64 -11.89 2.19
C ALA A 80 -30.90 -10.37 2.14
N LYS A 81 -30.07 -9.54 2.80
CA LYS A 81 -30.19 -8.08 2.75
C LYS A 81 -29.51 -7.48 1.52
N ARG A 82 -29.85 -6.24 1.21
CA ARG A 82 -29.16 -5.45 0.18
C ARG A 82 -27.65 -5.32 0.50
N GLN A 83 -26.80 -5.36 -0.53
CA GLN A 83 -25.34 -5.27 -0.37
C GLN A 83 -24.85 -4.03 0.40
N ALA A 84 -25.60 -2.92 0.40
CA ALA A 84 -25.27 -1.76 1.24
C ALA A 84 -25.32 -2.10 2.75
N ILE A 85 -26.31 -2.89 3.20
CA ILE A 85 -26.40 -3.34 4.59
C ILE A 85 -25.26 -4.32 4.91
N GLN A 86 -24.89 -5.16 3.95
CA GLN A 86 -23.74 -6.06 4.08
C GLN A 86 -22.43 -5.27 4.27
N CYS A 87 -22.22 -4.18 3.52
CA CYS A 87 -21.10 -3.25 3.77
C CYS A 87 -21.10 -2.73 5.21
N SER A 88 -22.27 -2.29 5.71
CA SER A 88 -22.41 -1.81 7.08
C SER A 88 -21.99 -2.87 8.12
N ALA A 89 -22.39 -4.12 7.92
CA ALA A 89 -22.04 -5.23 8.80
C ALA A 89 -20.53 -5.53 8.83
N ILE A 90 -19.82 -5.29 7.72
CA ILE A 90 -18.35 -5.37 7.63
C ILE A 90 -17.67 -4.19 8.36
N GLY A 91 -18.39 -3.10 8.63
CA GLY A 91 -17.84 -1.84 9.15
C GLY A 91 -17.53 -0.82 8.06
N LEU A 92 -18.06 -0.99 6.85
CA LEU A 92 -17.92 -0.06 5.73
C LEU A 92 -19.14 0.87 5.60
N PRO A 93 -19.04 2.01 4.91
CA PRO A 93 -20.18 2.88 4.68
C PRO A 93 -21.36 2.15 4.02
N GLU A 94 -22.56 2.23 4.60
CA GLU A 94 -23.80 1.68 4.03
C GLU A 94 -24.16 2.40 2.72
N SER A 95 -23.55 1.98 1.61
CA SER A 95 -23.70 2.67 0.33
C SER A 95 -23.64 1.72 -0.86
N LYS A 96 -24.45 2.01 -1.87
CA LYS A 96 -24.40 1.31 -3.17
C LYS A 96 -23.05 1.50 -3.87
N ALA A 97 -22.40 2.65 -3.65
CA ALA A 97 -21.09 2.93 -4.21
C ALA A 97 -19.98 2.03 -3.64
N CYS A 98 -19.96 1.82 -2.32
CA CYS A 98 -19.02 0.90 -1.68
C CYS A 98 -19.24 -0.55 -2.15
N ALA A 99 -20.49 -1.01 -2.18
CA ALA A 99 -20.83 -2.33 -2.71
C ALA A 99 -20.42 -2.51 -4.19
N LYS A 100 -20.60 -1.49 -5.04
CA LYS A 100 -20.15 -1.52 -6.43
C LYS A 100 -18.62 -1.59 -6.54
N LEU A 101 -17.90 -0.89 -5.66
CA LEU A 101 -16.45 -0.90 -5.62
C LEU A 101 -15.93 -2.30 -5.23
N LEU A 102 -16.48 -2.91 -4.17
CA LEU A 102 -16.12 -4.27 -3.73
C LEU A 102 -16.31 -5.32 -4.83
N ARG A 103 -17.41 -5.24 -5.58
CA ARG A 103 -17.69 -6.13 -6.71
C ARG A 103 -16.72 -5.99 -7.88
N ARG A 104 -16.19 -4.78 -8.11
CA ARG A 104 -15.25 -4.51 -9.21
C ARG A 104 -13.82 -4.88 -8.86
N CYS A 105 -13.50 -5.08 -7.59
CA CYS A 105 -12.15 -5.38 -7.15
C CYS A 105 -11.78 -6.81 -7.56
N ALA A 106 -10.85 -6.94 -8.49
CA ALA A 106 -10.21 -8.21 -8.80
C ALA A 106 -9.47 -8.73 -7.57
N LEU A 107 -9.69 -10.01 -7.26
CA LEU A 107 -9.03 -10.67 -6.15
C LEU A 107 -7.58 -11.00 -6.49
N TRP A 108 -6.71 -10.76 -5.52
CA TRP A 108 -5.33 -11.26 -5.49
C TRP A 108 -5.12 -12.06 -4.20
N PRO A 109 -4.14 -12.97 -4.16
CA PRO A 109 -3.77 -13.64 -2.92
C PRO A 109 -3.52 -12.62 -1.81
N MET A 110 -4.22 -12.80 -0.69
CA MET A 110 -4.17 -11.89 0.45
C MET A 110 -3.98 -12.67 1.73
N SER A 111 -3.40 -12.00 2.73
CA SER A 111 -3.26 -12.51 4.07
C SER A 111 -4.31 -11.90 4.99
N ARG A 112 -4.58 -12.55 6.13
CA ARG A 112 -5.46 -11.99 7.17
C ARG A 112 -5.01 -10.59 7.63
N ARG A 113 -3.70 -10.30 7.55
CA ARG A 113 -3.12 -8.99 7.93
C ARG A 113 -3.48 -7.86 6.98
N ASP A 114 -3.92 -8.17 5.76
CA ASP A 114 -4.32 -7.16 4.78
C ASP A 114 -5.73 -6.61 5.08
N ILE A 115 -6.60 -7.39 5.73
CA ILE A 115 -8.01 -7.02 5.97
C ILE A 115 -8.16 -5.65 6.65
N PRO A 116 -7.47 -5.32 7.76
CA PRO A 116 -7.61 -4.00 8.37
C PRO A 116 -7.19 -2.86 7.44
N ALA A 117 -6.20 -3.09 6.56
CA ALA A 117 -5.76 -2.09 5.59
C ALA A 117 -6.86 -1.82 4.56
N LEU A 118 -7.45 -2.88 4.01
CA LEU A 118 -8.58 -2.78 3.06
C LEU A 118 -9.73 -1.98 3.66
N ILE A 119 -10.13 -2.30 4.90
CA ILE A 119 -11.23 -1.60 5.58
C ILE A 119 -10.91 -0.11 5.73
N ARG A 120 -9.70 0.26 6.16
CA ARG A 120 -9.29 1.67 6.29
C ARG A 120 -9.39 2.42 4.97
N THR A 121 -8.84 1.87 3.87
CA THR A 121 -8.91 2.51 2.55
C THR A 121 -10.34 2.64 2.05
N LEU A 122 -11.18 1.64 2.28
CA LEU A 122 -12.59 1.67 1.87
C LEU A 122 -13.47 2.61 2.72
N GLN A 123 -13.02 2.99 3.92
CA GLN A 123 -13.64 4.02 4.74
C GLN A 123 -13.18 5.43 4.35
N HIS A 124 -12.00 5.58 3.74
CA HIS A 124 -11.44 6.87 3.37
C HIS A 124 -12.13 7.47 2.14
N LYS A 125 -12.74 8.65 2.28
CA LYS A 125 -13.54 9.28 1.21
C LYS A 125 -12.70 9.65 -0.02
N GLU A 126 -11.49 10.14 0.17
CA GLU A 126 -10.62 10.55 -0.94
C GLU A 126 -10.16 9.32 -1.75
N ASP A 127 -9.79 8.25 -1.05
CA ASP A 127 -9.35 7.01 -1.69
C ASP A 127 -10.52 6.39 -2.47
N THR A 128 -11.70 6.29 -1.86
CA THR A 128 -12.89 5.74 -2.55
C THR A 128 -13.36 6.60 -3.72
N ALA A 129 -13.18 7.92 -3.68
CA ALA A 129 -13.44 8.80 -4.82
C ALA A 129 -12.46 8.52 -5.97
N LEU A 130 -11.16 8.37 -5.66
CA LEU A 130 -10.13 8.04 -6.64
C LEU A 130 -10.36 6.66 -7.29
N LEU A 131 -10.64 5.64 -6.48
CA LEU A 131 -10.85 4.25 -6.91
C LEU A 131 -12.10 4.07 -7.79
N ARG A 132 -13.13 4.91 -7.59
CA ARG A 132 -14.41 4.78 -8.30
C ARG A 132 -14.24 4.86 -9.82
N HIS A 133 -13.34 5.70 -10.30
CA HIS A 133 -13.17 6.01 -11.72
C HIS A 133 -12.16 5.09 -12.42
N HIS A 134 -11.37 4.34 -11.65
CA HIS A 134 -10.32 3.49 -12.20
C HIS A 134 -10.90 2.20 -12.78
N PRO A 135 -10.60 1.81 -14.03
CA PRO A 135 -11.28 0.71 -14.73
C PRO A 135 -11.04 -0.66 -14.09
N SER A 136 -9.80 -0.97 -13.73
CA SER A 136 -9.33 -2.33 -13.37
C SER A 136 -8.85 -2.41 -11.93
N LEU A 137 -9.78 -2.18 -10.99
CA LEU A 137 -9.44 -2.18 -9.57
C LEU A 137 -8.99 -3.57 -9.10
N ASN A 138 -7.93 -3.62 -8.30
CA ASN A 138 -7.44 -4.83 -7.66
C ASN A 138 -7.00 -4.53 -6.22
N LEU A 139 -6.66 -5.58 -5.48
CA LEU A 139 -6.28 -5.48 -4.07
C LEU A 139 -5.00 -4.67 -3.83
N ALA A 140 -4.04 -4.69 -4.75
CA ALA A 140 -2.78 -3.97 -4.60
C ALA A 140 -3.01 -2.45 -4.49
N HIS A 141 -4.00 -1.91 -5.20
CA HIS A 141 -4.42 -0.52 -5.05
C HIS A 141 -4.88 -0.21 -3.63
N LEU A 142 -5.75 -1.06 -3.07
CA LEU A 142 -6.30 -0.84 -1.73
C LEU A 142 -5.20 -0.87 -0.68
N VAL A 143 -4.35 -1.90 -0.72
CA VAL A 143 -3.24 -2.06 0.24
C VAL A 143 -2.21 -0.93 0.12
N PHE A 144 -1.88 -0.52 -1.11
CA PHE A 144 -0.94 0.57 -1.35
C PHE A 144 -1.46 1.91 -0.80
N LEU A 145 -2.71 2.25 -1.11
CA LEU A 145 -3.32 3.51 -0.65
C LEU A 145 -3.37 3.61 0.88
N THR A 146 -3.57 2.49 1.59
CA THR A 146 -3.52 2.49 3.06
C THR A 146 -2.15 2.93 3.60
N ARG A 147 -1.07 2.57 2.90
CA ARG A 147 0.31 2.78 3.37
C ARG A 147 0.92 4.07 2.85
N TYR A 148 0.31 4.68 1.83
CA TYR A 148 0.80 5.90 1.21
C TYR A 148 0.05 7.11 1.75
N GLU A 149 0.78 8.06 2.36
CA GLU A 149 0.23 9.27 2.97
C GLU A 149 0.31 10.52 2.07
N GLY A 150 0.84 10.38 0.85
CA GLY A 150 1.05 11.53 -0.04
C GLY A 150 -0.18 11.99 -0.84
N PRO A 151 -0.01 12.83 -1.87
CA PRO A 151 -1.13 13.34 -2.66
C PRO A 151 -1.95 12.24 -3.35
N ARG A 152 -3.26 12.46 -3.52
CA ARG A 152 -4.13 11.59 -4.31
C ARG A 152 -4.42 12.25 -5.67
N TRP A 153 -4.01 11.60 -6.76
CA TRP A 153 -4.32 12.04 -8.12
C TRP A 153 -4.63 10.83 -9.01
N SER A 154 -5.34 11.04 -10.13
CA SER A 154 -5.79 9.96 -11.01
C SER A 154 -4.65 9.08 -11.55
N GLY A 155 -3.47 9.68 -11.76
CA GLY A 155 -2.28 8.98 -12.22
C GLY A 155 -1.65 8.05 -11.20
N LEU A 156 -1.96 8.20 -9.91
CA LEU A 156 -1.44 7.31 -8.86
C LEU A 156 -1.89 5.87 -9.08
N LEU A 157 -3.14 5.65 -9.47
CA LEU A 157 -3.65 4.30 -9.71
C LEU A 157 -3.00 3.69 -10.96
N VAL A 158 -2.81 4.48 -12.02
CA VAL A 158 -2.09 4.03 -13.23
C VAL A 158 -0.64 3.65 -12.91
N LEU A 159 0.00 4.41 -12.03
CA LEU A 159 1.36 4.11 -11.58
C LEU A 159 1.42 2.83 -10.72
N ILE A 160 0.40 2.58 -9.90
CA ILE A 160 0.28 1.32 -9.16
C ILE A 160 0.13 0.15 -10.13
N ASP A 161 -0.67 0.28 -11.19
CA ASP A 161 -0.77 -0.75 -12.23
C ASP A 161 0.59 -1.03 -12.88
N ASP A 162 1.26 0.03 -13.34
CA ASP A 162 2.56 -0.04 -14.00
C ASP A 162 3.62 -0.74 -13.13
N CYS A 163 3.64 -0.43 -11.83
CA CYS A 163 4.67 -0.94 -10.92
C CYS A 163 4.33 -2.29 -10.28
N LEU A 164 3.07 -2.49 -9.89
CA LEU A 164 2.68 -3.57 -8.95
C LEU A 164 1.78 -4.62 -9.57
N VAL A 165 1.20 -4.37 -10.74
CA VAL A 165 0.25 -5.29 -11.38
C VAL A 165 0.91 -6.03 -12.54
N ALA A 166 1.95 -5.46 -13.16
CA ALA A 166 2.82 -6.17 -14.09
C ALA A 166 3.51 -7.37 -13.40
N ARG A 167 3.27 -8.58 -13.92
CA ARG A 167 3.82 -9.83 -13.40
C ARG A 167 5.04 -10.29 -14.22
N PRO A 168 6.09 -10.82 -13.58
CA PRO A 168 6.30 -10.92 -12.13
C PRO A 168 6.70 -9.56 -11.53
N THR A 169 6.14 -9.22 -10.38
CA THR A 169 6.51 -8.00 -9.65
C THR A 169 7.73 -8.30 -8.77
N PRO A 170 8.87 -7.62 -8.97
CA PRO A 170 10.05 -7.84 -8.13
C PRO A 170 9.77 -7.57 -6.65
N ALA A 171 10.45 -8.31 -5.77
CA ALA A 171 10.41 -8.04 -4.34
C ALA A 171 10.89 -6.61 -4.06
N GLY A 172 10.17 -5.87 -3.22
CA GLY A 172 10.52 -4.50 -2.86
C GLY A 172 9.99 -3.41 -3.79
N THR A 173 9.36 -3.71 -4.93
CA THR A 173 8.82 -2.67 -5.84
C THR A 173 7.81 -1.75 -5.15
N SER A 174 6.95 -2.29 -4.29
CA SER A 174 6.01 -1.47 -3.50
C SER A 174 6.74 -0.50 -2.56
N ALA A 175 7.79 -0.96 -1.89
CA ALA A 175 8.59 -0.12 -0.99
C ALA A 175 9.40 0.92 -1.77
N TRP A 176 9.94 0.55 -2.93
CA TRP A 176 10.59 1.48 -3.86
C TRP A 176 9.61 2.57 -4.30
N LEU A 177 8.41 2.20 -4.77
CA LEU A 177 7.42 3.16 -5.26
C LEU A 177 7.00 4.13 -4.15
N GLN A 178 6.71 3.62 -2.96
CA GLN A 178 6.36 4.45 -1.80
C GLN A 178 7.48 5.44 -1.45
N ARG A 179 8.74 4.98 -1.44
CA ARG A 179 9.90 5.84 -1.16
C ARG A 179 10.10 6.88 -2.26
N MET A 180 10.07 6.49 -3.53
CA MET A 180 10.21 7.40 -4.67
C MET A 180 9.15 8.49 -4.68
N LEU A 181 7.89 8.13 -4.42
CA LEU A 181 6.80 9.10 -4.32
C LEU A 181 7.01 10.05 -3.14
N THR A 182 7.40 9.53 -1.98
CA THR A 182 7.64 10.35 -0.79
C THR A 182 8.80 11.33 -1.02
N ASP A 183 9.91 10.87 -1.60
CA ASP A 183 11.09 11.69 -1.89
C ASP A 183 10.78 12.75 -2.95
N THR A 184 10.05 12.38 -4.00
CA THR A 184 9.58 13.32 -5.02
C THR A 184 8.68 14.39 -4.40
N SER A 185 7.73 13.99 -3.54
CA SER A 185 6.81 14.92 -2.88
C SER A 185 7.53 15.91 -1.95
N ARG A 186 8.59 15.50 -1.25
CA ARG A 186 9.39 16.40 -0.39
C ARG A 186 10.05 17.55 -1.15
N MET A 187 10.40 17.32 -2.41
CA MET A 187 11.06 18.32 -3.27
C MET A 187 10.07 19.16 -4.09
N LEU A 188 8.78 18.84 -4.06
CA LEU A 188 7.76 19.60 -4.77
C LEU A 188 7.31 20.81 -3.95
N PRO A 189 7.14 21.98 -4.59
CA PRO A 189 6.43 23.10 -3.96
C PRO A 189 5.00 22.69 -3.57
N THR A 190 4.48 23.23 -2.48
CA THR A 190 3.14 22.91 -1.94
C THR A 190 2.00 23.07 -2.96
N SER A 191 2.13 24.00 -3.90
CA SER A 191 1.13 24.27 -4.95
C SER A 191 1.39 23.53 -6.27
N SER A 192 2.36 22.62 -6.30
CA SER A 192 2.77 21.97 -7.54
C SER A 192 1.78 20.90 -8.00
N LEU A 193 1.36 21.00 -9.26
CA LEU A 193 0.56 20.00 -9.96
C LEU A 193 1.42 19.02 -10.79
N ALA A 194 2.72 18.94 -10.52
CA ALA A 194 3.64 18.13 -11.34
C ALA A 194 3.30 16.63 -11.30
N LEU A 195 2.82 16.12 -10.16
CA LEU A 195 2.39 14.73 -10.02
C LEU A 195 1.18 14.40 -10.90
N ASP A 196 0.33 15.39 -11.21
CA ASP A 196 -0.85 15.19 -12.06
C ASP A 196 -0.50 14.75 -13.48
N ARG A 197 0.77 14.84 -13.89
CA ARG A 197 1.26 14.37 -15.19
C ARG A 197 1.97 13.02 -15.13
N VAL A 198 2.26 12.49 -13.95
CA VAL A 198 2.95 11.21 -13.76
C VAL A 198 1.98 10.06 -13.97
N ARG A 199 2.29 9.16 -14.90
CA ARG A 199 1.47 7.96 -15.20
C ARG A 199 2.27 6.66 -15.24
N SER A 200 3.61 6.73 -15.18
CA SER A 200 4.49 5.57 -15.22
C SER A 200 5.70 5.74 -14.28
N ALA A 201 6.36 4.64 -13.96
CA ALA A 201 7.61 4.63 -13.19
C ALA A 201 8.68 5.51 -13.85
N THR A 202 8.75 5.50 -15.19
CA THR A 202 9.68 6.34 -15.97
C THR A 202 9.32 7.82 -15.87
N ASP A 203 8.04 8.19 -15.83
CA ASP A 203 7.64 9.59 -15.59
C ASP A 203 8.02 10.05 -14.19
N LEU A 204 7.78 9.20 -13.19
CA LEU A 204 8.13 9.49 -11.81
C LEU A 204 9.64 9.68 -11.67
N GLN A 205 10.45 8.77 -12.23
CA GLN A 205 11.90 8.88 -12.21
C GLN A 205 12.37 10.17 -12.89
N ARG A 206 11.86 10.50 -14.07
CA ARG A 206 12.21 11.75 -14.77
C ARG A 206 11.83 13.00 -14.00
N LEU A 207 10.68 12.99 -13.33
CA LEU A 207 10.26 14.09 -12.46
C LEU A 207 11.22 14.22 -11.27
N HIS A 208 11.48 13.10 -10.58
CA HIS A 208 12.40 13.03 -9.46
C HIS A 208 13.79 13.57 -9.83
N ASP A 209 14.39 13.07 -10.91
CA ASP A 209 15.74 13.46 -11.33
C ASP A 209 15.83 14.94 -11.67
N ARG A 210 14.80 15.49 -12.32
CA ARG A 210 14.72 16.94 -12.60
C ARG A 210 14.63 17.75 -11.32
N LEU A 211 13.87 17.28 -10.33
CA LEU A 211 13.75 17.95 -9.03
C LEU A 211 15.07 17.90 -8.27
N VAL A 212 15.78 16.76 -8.28
CA VAL A 212 17.11 16.63 -7.68
C VAL A 212 18.09 17.60 -8.34
N GLN A 213 18.12 17.64 -9.68
CA GLN A 213 18.99 18.57 -10.40
C GLN A 213 18.67 20.04 -10.05
N ARG A 214 17.40 20.41 -10.02
CA ARG A 214 16.97 21.78 -9.66
C ARG A 214 17.33 22.11 -8.22
N PHE A 215 17.06 21.19 -7.29
CA PHE A 215 17.37 21.34 -5.86
C PHE A 215 18.87 21.54 -5.67
N ASN A 216 19.69 20.64 -6.22
CA ASN A 216 21.15 20.70 -6.09
C ASN A 216 21.79 21.88 -6.81
N ALA A 217 21.22 22.34 -7.93
CA ALA A 217 21.69 23.53 -8.64
C ALA A 217 21.48 24.81 -7.82
N GLY A 218 20.34 24.94 -7.12
CA GLY A 218 20.08 26.07 -6.22
C GLY A 218 21.07 26.17 -5.07
N LEU A 219 21.63 25.03 -4.64
CA LEU A 219 22.60 24.95 -3.53
C LEU A 219 24.03 25.35 -3.91
N LYS A 220 24.40 25.37 -5.21
CA LYS A 220 25.80 25.58 -5.64
C LYS A 220 26.34 26.99 -5.33
N ASN A 221 25.47 27.94 -5.01
CA ASN A 221 25.83 29.34 -4.84
C ASN A 221 25.46 29.92 -3.46
N ASP A 222 25.00 29.09 -2.50
CA ASP A 222 24.26 29.66 -1.37
C ASP A 222 24.41 28.93 -0.02
N ASN A 223 25.32 29.43 0.83
CA ASN A 223 25.41 29.03 2.25
C ASN A 223 24.15 29.39 3.05
N HIS A 224 23.26 30.25 2.53
CA HIS A 224 22.03 30.63 3.23
C HIS A 224 21.09 29.45 3.44
N HIS A 225 21.12 28.42 2.58
CA HIS A 225 20.26 27.24 2.75
C HIS A 225 20.62 26.41 3.99
N ALA A 226 21.90 26.23 4.29
CA ALA A 226 22.33 25.54 5.52
C ALA A 226 21.92 26.34 6.77
N LEU A 227 22.06 27.67 6.71
CA LEU A 227 21.62 28.58 7.78
C LEU A 227 20.09 28.58 7.95
N GLU A 228 19.34 28.50 6.85
CA GLU A 228 17.88 28.42 6.91
C GLU A 228 17.42 27.10 7.56
N LEU A 229 18.04 25.98 7.19
CA LEU A 229 17.80 24.70 7.84
C LEU A 229 18.11 24.79 9.35
N GLN A 230 19.25 25.38 9.71
CA GLN A 230 19.59 25.56 11.13
C GLN A 230 18.59 26.46 11.86
N ARG A 231 18.15 27.57 11.26
CA ARG A 231 17.13 28.45 11.86
C ARG A 231 15.78 27.75 12.02
N ARG A 232 15.41 26.89 11.08
CA ARG A 232 14.11 26.20 11.06
C ARG A 232 14.08 24.98 11.98
N HIS A 233 15.21 24.28 12.10
CA HIS A 233 15.27 22.96 12.72
C HIS A 233 16.22 22.86 13.92
N GLY A 234 16.99 23.92 14.20
CA GLY A 234 18.02 23.92 15.23
C GLY A 234 19.32 23.28 14.74
N ASP A 235 20.16 22.90 15.70
CA ASP A 235 21.43 22.26 15.40
C ASP A 235 21.26 20.86 14.80
N TYR A 236 22.25 20.44 14.02
CA TYR A 236 22.23 19.12 13.42
C TYR A 236 22.41 18.07 14.52
N PRO A 237 21.54 17.04 14.59
CA PRO A 237 21.54 16.08 15.69
C PRO A 237 22.77 15.16 15.65
N THR A 238 23.19 14.70 16.83
CA THR A 238 24.28 13.73 16.96
C THR A 238 23.90 12.40 16.31
N PRO A 239 24.74 11.83 15.42
CA PRO A 239 24.48 10.55 14.80
C PRO A 239 24.47 9.41 15.84
N PRO A 240 23.57 8.42 15.74
CA PRO A 240 23.49 7.31 16.69
C PRO A 240 24.64 6.32 16.58
N LEU A 241 25.26 6.21 15.41
CA LEU A 241 26.42 5.36 15.18
C LEU A 241 27.65 6.22 14.94
N GLN A 242 28.76 5.81 15.53
CA GLN A 242 30.06 6.41 15.25
C GLN A 242 30.53 6.01 13.85
N GLY A 243 31.36 6.86 13.25
CA GLY A 243 31.99 6.54 11.97
C GLY A 243 32.87 5.29 12.08
N THR A 244 32.95 4.56 10.98
CA THR A 244 33.83 3.40 10.81
C THR A 244 34.67 3.58 9.54
N GLU A 245 35.51 2.61 9.21
CA GLU A 245 36.25 2.60 7.93
C GLU A 245 35.33 2.62 6.70
N ASN A 246 34.08 2.13 6.83
CA ASN A 246 33.15 2.00 5.71
C ASN A 246 32.13 3.14 5.62
N ILE A 247 31.81 3.78 6.75
CA ILE A 247 30.79 4.84 6.80
C ILE A 247 31.26 6.05 7.61
N THR A 248 30.97 7.24 7.12
CA THR A 248 31.23 8.50 7.85
C THR A 248 29.91 9.21 8.11
N PRO A 249 29.56 9.54 9.37
CA PRO A 249 28.33 10.26 9.66
C PRO A 249 28.38 11.67 9.08
N ILE A 250 27.26 12.11 8.51
CA ILE A 250 27.03 13.52 8.25
C ILE A 250 26.61 14.18 9.55
N THR A 251 27.32 15.23 9.95
CA THR A 251 27.16 15.89 11.25
C THR A 251 26.77 17.37 11.13
N SER A 252 26.45 17.86 9.94
CA SER A 252 26.04 19.26 9.72
C SER A 252 25.06 19.42 8.57
N TRP A 253 24.24 20.48 8.61
CA TRP A 253 23.32 20.82 7.52
C TRP A 253 24.07 21.07 6.21
N GLN A 254 25.23 21.73 6.26
CA GLN A 254 26.07 21.94 5.09
C GLN A 254 26.61 20.62 4.53
N GLY A 255 27.04 19.69 5.39
CA GLY A 255 27.48 18.36 4.99
C GLY A 255 26.37 17.56 4.31
N LEU A 256 25.13 17.66 4.81
CA LEU A 256 23.96 17.01 4.22
C LEU A 256 23.69 17.51 2.80
N LEU A 257 23.72 18.83 2.61
CA LEU A 257 23.53 19.47 1.30
C LEU A 257 24.68 19.12 0.35
N GLY A 258 25.91 19.13 0.85
CA GLY A 258 27.10 18.74 0.10
C GLY A 258 27.06 17.28 -0.37
N GLU A 259 26.58 16.36 0.46
CA GLU A 259 26.39 14.96 0.07
C GLU A 259 25.37 14.81 -1.05
N GLY A 260 24.23 15.52 -0.94
CA GLY A 260 23.19 15.53 -1.97
C GLY A 260 23.72 16.01 -3.32
N GLN A 261 24.53 17.07 -3.33
CA GLN A 261 25.18 17.57 -4.54
C GLN A 261 26.21 16.60 -5.11
N ARG A 262 27.09 16.06 -4.26
CA ARG A 262 28.19 15.17 -4.67
C ARG A 262 27.67 13.88 -5.29
N MET A 263 26.64 13.30 -4.68
CA MET A 263 26.03 12.03 -5.13
C MET A 263 24.89 12.22 -6.11
N MET A 264 24.47 13.47 -6.40
CA MET A 264 23.28 13.77 -7.20
C MET A 264 22.03 13.06 -6.66
N HIS A 265 21.84 13.09 -5.34
CA HIS A 265 20.73 12.44 -4.64
C HIS A 265 19.85 13.46 -3.90
N CYS A 266 18.64 13.04 -3.54
CA CYS A 266 17.64 13.87 -2.85
C CYS A 266 17.88 14.00 -1.33
N VAL A 267 19.03 13.57 -0.80
CA VAL A 267 19.28 13.46 0.65
C VAL A 267 19.18 14.82 1.39
N GLY A 268 19.47 15.93 0.69
CA GLY A 268 19.28 17.28 1.24
C GLY A 268 17.83 17.63 1.57
N SER A 269 16.84 16.91 1.02
CA SER A 269 15.41 17.12 1.31
C SER A 269 14.96 16.50 2.64
N TYR A 270 15.81 15.73 3.32
CA TYR A 270 15.48 15.01 4.54
C TYR A 270 15.61 15.84 5.83
N GLY A 271 15.85 17.15 5.73
CA GLY A 271 16.17 18.01 6.88
C GLY A 271 15.22 17.88 8.07
N HIS A 272 13.90 17.87 7.82
CA HIS A 272 12.90 17.73 8.88
C HIS A 272 12.94 16.37 9.59
N ALA A 273 13.09 15.26 8.84
CA ALA A 273 13.15 13.92 9.43
C ALA A 273 14.42 13.71 10.26
N ILE A 274 15.53 14.30 9.81
CA ILE A 274 16.79 14.32 10.55
C ILE A 274 16.62 15.11 11.83
N ALA A 275 16.06 16.33 11.77
CA ALA A 275 15.85 17.18 12.94
C ALA A 275 15.01 16.52 14.05
N LEU A 276 14.04 15.69 13.68
CA LEU A 276 13.23 14.92 14.63
C LEU A 276 13.95 13.68 15.21
N GLY A 277 15.18 13.40 14.78
CA GLY A 277 15.93 12.21 15.20
C GLY A 277 15.42 10.90 14.59
N HIS A 278 14.53 10.95 13.59
CA HIS A 278 13.97 9.76 12.94
C HIS A 278 14.93 9.16 11.91
N LEU A 279 15.96 9.90 11.50
CA LEU A 279 16.91 9.49 10.47
C LEU A 279 18.28 10.09 10.74
N ALA A 280 19.33 9.30 10.49
CA ALA A 280 20.70 9.78 10.40
C ALA A 280 21.28 9.37 9.05
N ILE A 281 22.03 10.29 8.42
CA ILE A 281 22.64 10.06 7.11
C ILE A 281 24.13 9.83 7.28
N TYR A 282 24.64 8.83 6.55
CA TYR A 282 26.05 8.49 6.49
C TYR A 282 26.50 8.52 5.05
N HIS A 283 27.72 9.00 4.84
CA HIS A 283 28.46 8.78 3.61
C HIS A 283 29.02 7.35 3.61
N LEU A 284 28.83 6.61 2.51
CA LEU A 284 29.36 5.26 2.31
C LEU A 284 30.54 5.32 1.34
N HIS A 285 31.72 4.88 1.78
CA HIS A 285 32.96 4.93 0.98
C HIS A 285 32.98 3.91 -0.17
N HIS A 286 32.34 2.76 0.05
CA HIS A 286 32.27 1.66 -0.93
C HIS A 286 30.83 1.17 -1.08
N PRO A 287 30.10 1.51 -2.16
CA PRO A 287 28.80 0.91 -2.42
C PRO A 287 28.96 -0.59 -2.68
N GLN A 288 28.11 -1.41 -2.06
CA GLN A 288 28.02 -2.83 -2.40
C GLN A 288 27.59 -2.97 -3.86
N LYS A 289 28.34 -3.75 -4.64
CA LYS A 289 28.04 -4.08 -6.03
C LYS A 289 26.93 -5.12 -6.13
#